data_AF-A0AB36FX87-F1
#
_entry.id   AF-A0AB36FX87-F1
#
_cell.length_a   1.000
_cell.length_b   1.000
_cell.length_c   1.000
_cell.angle_alpha   90.00
_cell.angle_beta   90.00
_cell.angle_gamma   90.00
#
_symmetry.space_group_name_H-M   'P 1'
#
loop_
_entity.id
_entity.type
_entity.pdbx_description
1 polymer ?
#
loop_
_entity_poly.entity_id
_entity_poly.type
_entity_poly.pdbx_seq_one_letter_code
_entity_poly.pdbx_strand_id
1 'polypeptide(L)'
;MPIVLWIAHKDQNEDINQHGRVTANWLISLLIYSVICFVLTLIIIGALGFIALGLMNIVFAIVAAVKANKGELWVYPLSFEFFKR
;
A
#
# COMPACT_ATOMS: atom_id res chain seq x y z
N MET A 1 -8.82 0.31 -1.87
CA MET A 1 -9.61 0.04 -3.09
C MET A 1 -8.96 -1.09 -3.88
N PRO A 2 -9.72 -1.98 -4.53
CA PRO A 2 -9.13 -2.89 -5.51
C PRO A 2 -8.48 -2.03 -6.60
N ILE A 3 -7.23 -2.33 -6.98
CA ILE A 3 -6.48 -1.61 -8.03
C ILE A 3 -7.30 -1.50 -9.32
N VAL A 4 -8.10 -2.54 -9.60
CA VAL A 4 -9.02 -2.60 -10.74
C VAL A 4 -10.05 -1.47 -10.69
N LEU A 5 -10.56 -1.14 -9.51
CA LEU A 5 -11.52 -0.06 -9.31
C LEU A 5 -10.87 1.31 -9.56
N TRP A 6 -9.60 1.47 -9.14
CA TRP A 6 -8.82 2.68 -9.44
C TRP A 6 -8.57 2.81 -10.95
N ILE A 7 -8.07 1.77 -11.62
CA ILE A 7 -7.82 1.82 -13.08
C ILE A 7 -9.11 2.16 -13.85
N ALA A 8 -10.26 1.65 -13.41
CA ALA A 8 -11.55 1.93 -14.05
C ALA A 8 -12.06 3.37 -13.84
N HIS A 9 -11.68 4.04 -12.75
CA HIS A 9 -12.20 5.37 -12.38
C HIS A 9 -11.14 6.48 -12.33
N LYS A 10 -9.87 6.17 -12.66
CA LYS A 10 -8.74 7.12 -12.57
C LYS A 10 -8.96 8.38 -13.42
N ASP A 11 -9.70 8.27 -14.52
CA ASP A 11 -9.94 9.36 -15.48
C ASP A 11 -11.17 10.21 -15.12
N GLN A 12 -11.92 9.83 -14.06
CA GLN A 12 -13.17 10.49 -13.67
C GLN A 12 -13.01 11.48 -12.51
N ASN A 13 -12.01 11.29 -11.63
CA ASN A 13 -11.76 12.17 -10.49
C ASN A 13 -10.26 12.23 -10.16
N GLU A 14 -9.69 13.44 -10.15
CA GLU A 14 -8.29 13.70 -9.81
C GLU A 14 -7.94 13.18 -8.40
N ASP A 15 -8.84 13.32 -7.43
CA ASP A 15 -8.65 12.82 -6.06
C ASP A 15 -8.56 11.29 -6.01
N ILE A 16 -9.44 10.60 -6.74
CA ILE A 16 -9.42 9.13 -6.85
C ILE A 16 -8.11 8.68 -7.54
N ASN A 17 -7.65 9.45 -8.52
CA ASN A 17 -6.39 9.20 -9.20
C ASN A 17 -5.20 9.31 -8.23
N GLN A 18 -5.14 10.36 -7.42
CA GLN A 18 -4.07 10.58 -6.45
C GLN A 18 -4.09 9.52 -5.33
N HIS A 19 -5.25 9.21 -4.74
CA HIS A 19 -5.37 8.15 -3.74
C HIS A 19 -4.96 6.78 -4.31
N GLY A 20 -5.30 6.50 -5.56
CA GLY A 20 -4.92 5.27 -6.24
C GLY A 20 -3.42 5.18 -6.53
N ARG A 21 -2.76 6.26 -6.94
CA ARG A 21 -1.29 6.32 -7.12
C ARG A 21 -0.55 6.03 -5.81
N VAL A 22 -0.99 6.65 -4.71
CA VAL A 22 -0.39 6.43 -3.39
C VAL A 22 -0.62 5.00 -2.90
N THR A 23 -1.81 4.45 -3.12
CA THR A 23 -2.12 3.04 -2.81
C THR A 23 -1.28 2.09 -3.66
N ALA A 24 -1.07 2.40 -4.94
CA ALA A 24 -0.23 1.61 -5.84
C ALA A 24 1.24 1.62 -5.40
N ASN A 25 1.77 2.77 -4.98
CA ASN A 25 3.12 2.88 -4.40
C ASN A 25 3.27 1.98 -3.16
N TRP A 26 2.28 1.97 -2.27
CA TRP A 26 2.26 1.07 -1.11
C TRP A 26 2.23 -0.40 -1.52
N LEU A 27 1.39 -0.76 -2.48
CA LEU A 27 1.29 -2.14 -2.93
C LEU A 27 2.58 -2.66 -3.56
N ILE A 28 3.24 -1.86 -4.40
CA ILE A 28 4.53 -2.21 -4.99
C ILE A 28 5.57 -2.38 -3.88
N SER A 29 5.59 -1.47 -2.90
CA SER A 29 6.49 -1.56 -1.74
C SER A 29 6.22 -2.82 -0.92
N LEU A 30 4.96 -3.15 -0.68
CA LEU A 30 4.53 -4.34 0.03
C LEU A 30 4.93 -5.62 -0.72
N LEU A 31 4.82 -5.64 -2.05
CA LEU A 31 5.33 -6.73 -2.87
C LEU A 31 6.84 -6.89 -2.71
N ILE A 32 7.62 -5.82 -2.77
CA ILE A 32 9.07 -5.86 -2.55
C ILE A 32 9.38 -6.41 -1.15
N TYR A 33 8.73 -5.90 -0.11
CA TYR A 33 8.91 -6.41 1.25
C TYR A 33 8.50 -7.88 1.40
N SER A 34 7.47 -8.32 0.68
CA SER A 34 7.04 -9.73 0.67
C SER A 34 8.09 -10.64 0.03
N VAL A 35 8.74 -10.21 -1.06
CA VAL A 35 9.84 -10.95 -1.70
C VAL A 35 11.05 -11.04 -0.77
N ILE A 36 11.39 -9.93 -0.10
CA ILE A 36 12.47 -9.92 0.91
C ILE A 36 12.14 -10.89 2.04
N CYS A 37 10.95 -10.81 2.63
CA CYS A 37 10.53 -11.72 3.70
C CYS A 37 10.51 -13.18 3.23
N PHE A 38 10.09 -13.46 1.99
CA PHE A 38 10.10 -14.79 1.41
C PHE A 38 11.51 -15.40 1.34
N VAL A 39 12.51 -14.61 0.92
CA VAL A 39 13.92 -15.04 0.93
C VAL A 39 14.41 -15.26 2.36
N LEU A 40 14.03 -14.39 3.31
CA LEU A 40 14.37 -14.54 4.73
C LEU A 40 13.68 -15.73 5.41
N THR A 41 12.59 -16.27 4.84
CA THR A 41 11.92 -17.47 5.36
C THR A 41 12.82 -18.69 5.32
N LEU A 42 13.81 -18.74 4.42
CA LEU A 42 14.83 -19.80 4.39
C LEU A 42 15.67 -19.87 5.68
N ILE A 43 15.67 -18.79 6.48
CA ILE A 43 16.39 -18.66 7.76
C ILE A 43 15.41 -18.76 8.95
N ILE A 44 14.17 -19.22 8.76
CA ILE A 44 13.07 -19.31 9.76
C ILE A 44 12.55 -17.94 10.24
N ILE A 45 13.36 -16.89 10.18
CA ILE A 45 13.03 -15.51 10.58
C ILE A 45 11.95 -14.89 9.68
N GLY A 46 11.82 -15.32 8.43
CA GLY A 46 10.83 -14.77 7.49
C GLY A 46 9.36 -14.95 7.91
N ALA A 47 9.02 -15.98 8.69
CA ALA A 47 7.66 -16.20 9.17
C ALA A 47 7.15 -15.06 10.09
N LEU A 48 8.02 -14.57 10.98
CA LEU A 48 7.73 -13.38 11.81
C LEU A 48 7.60 -12.12 10.96
N GLY A 49 8.41 -11.99 9.91
CA GLY A 49 8.35 -10.87 8.96
C GLY A 49 7.00 -10.79 8.23
N PHE A 50 6.44 -11.92 7.79
CA PHE A 50 5.12 -11.96 7.16
C PHE A 50 4.00 -11.52 8.09
N ILE A 51 4.04 -11.93 9.37
CA ILE A 51 3.04 -11.50 10.36
C ILE A 51 3.11 -9.98 10.58
N ALA A 52 4.32 -9.45 10.76
CA ALA A 52 4.53 -8.00 10.92
C ALA A 52 4.04 -7.21 9.68
N LEU A 53 4.36 -7.67 8.48
CA LEU A 53 3.89 -7.08 7.22
C LEU A 53 2.36 -7.08 7.12
N GLY A 54 1.72 -8.21 7.45
CA GLY A 54 0.26 -8.34 7.43
C GLY A 54 -0.42 -7.35 8.39
N LEU A 55 0.09 -7.25 9.62
CA LEU A 55 -0.41 -6.31 10.63
C LEU A 55 -0.26 -4.86 10.15
N MET A 56 0.91 -4.52 9.63
CA MET A 56 1.21 -3.17 9.16
C MET A 56 0.34 -2.79 7.96
N ASN A 57 0.09 -3.72 7.04
CA ASN A 57 -0.82 -3.53 5.92
C ASN A 57 -2.25 -3.22 6.39
N ILE A 58 -2.76 -3.94 7.39
CA ILE A 58 -4.10 -3.68 7.95
C ILE A 58 -4.16 -2.30 8.61
N VAL A 59 -3.19 -1.98 9.47
CA VAL A 59 -3.13 -0.67 10.16
C VAL A 59 -3.10 0.47 9.14
N PHE A 60 -2.25 0.38 8.14
CA PHE A 60 -2.13 1.41 7.11
C PHE A 60 -3.36 1.49 6.22
N ALA A 61 -4.03 0.37 5.92
CA ALA A 61 -5.30 0.38 5.20
C ALA A 61 -6.40 1.11 6.00
N ILE A 62 -6.47 0.90 7.32
CA ILE A 62 -7.42 1.59 8.20
C ILE A 62 -7.13 3.09 8.25
N VAL A 63 -5.87 3.49 8.48
CA VAL A 63 -5.48 4.91 8.52
C VAL A 63 -5.75 5.60 7.18
N ALA A 64 -5.41 4.95 6.06
CA ALA A 64 -5.69 5.45 4.73
C ALA A 64 -7.19 5.62 4.47
N ALA A 65 -8.02 4.66 4.90
CA ALA A 65 -9.47 4.75 4.75
C ALA A 65 -10.08 5.88 5.59
N VAL A 66 -9.63 6.04 6.85
CA VAL A 66 -10.08 7.12 7.74
C VAL A 66 -9.68 8.49 7.19
N LYS A 67 -8.45 8.62 6.68
CA LYS A 67 -7.95 9.86 6.06
C LYS A 67 -8.68 10.17 4.74
N ALA A 68 -8.94 9.16 3.91
CA ALA A 68 -9.72 9.32 2.68
C ALA A 68 -11.16 9.79 2.98
N ASN A 69 -11.80 9.28 4.04
CA ASN A 69 -13.10 9.77 4.49
C ASN A 69 -13.09 11.25 4.93
N LYS A 70 -11.92 11.79 5.29
CA LYS A 70 -11.72 13.22 5.60
C LYS A 70 -11.30 14.05 4.39
N GLY A 71 -11.18 13.44 3.21
CA GLY A 71 -10.63 14.09 2.01
C GLY A 71 -9.13 14.39 2.09
N GLU A 72 -8.42 13.82 3.06
CA GLU A 72 -6.97 14.01 3.21
C GLU A 72 -6.22 12.91 2.45
N LEU A 73 -5.27 13.32 1.61
CA LEU A 73 -4.34 12.40 0.96
C LEU A 73 -3.32 11.87 1.99
N TRP A 74 -3.54 10.65 2.47
CA TRP A 74 -2.57 9.98 3.34
C TRP A 74 -1.53 9.22 2.55
N VAL A 75 -0.27 9.45 2.88
CA VAL A 75 0.86 8.83 2.23
C VAL A 75 1.47 7.83 3.19
N TYR A 76 1.61 6.60 2.69
CA TYR A 76 2.24 5.52 3.42
C TYR A 76 3.71 5.88 3.68
N PRO A 77 4.14 6.07 4.94
CA PRO A 77 5.49 6.51 5.26
C PRO A 77 6.57 5.48 4.89
N LEU A 78 6.18 4.22 4.73
CA LEU A 78 7.03 3.11 4.32
C LEU A 78 6.84 2.73 2.85
N SER A 79 6.14 3.54 2.04
CA SER A 79 6.10 3.31 0.59
C SER A 79 7.23 4.07 -0.11
N PHE A 80 7.81 3.41 -1.10
CA PHE A 80 8.65 4.06 -2.08
C PHE A 80 7.79 4.80 -3.12
N GLU A 81 8.19 6.01 -3.50
CA GLU A 81 7.50 6.79 -4.52
C GLU A 81 7.88 6.32 -5.93
N PHE A 82 7.10 5.39 -6.48
CA PHE A 82 7.23 4.99 -7.88
C PHE A 82 6.46 5.92 -8.81
N PHE A 83 5.23 6.27 -8.41
CA PHE A 83 4.41 7.26 -9.08
C PHE A 83 4.47 8.58 -8.31
N LYS A 84 4.89 9.65 -9.01
CA LYS A 84 4.87 11.01 -8.47
C LYS A 84 3.41 11.42 -8.23
N ARG A 85 3.17 11.99 -7.04
CA ARG A 85 1.86 12.44 -6.55
C ARG A 85 1.40 13.66 -7.33
#